data_AF-A0A6L4Z6B9-F1
#
_entry.id   AF-A0A6L4Z6B9-F1
#
_cell.length_a   1.000
_cell.length_b   1.000
_cell.length_c   1.000
_cell.angle_alpha   90.00
_cell.angle_beta   90.00
_cell.angle_gamma   90.00
#
_symmetry.space_group_name_H-M   'P 1'
#
loop_
_entity.id
_entity.type
_entity.pdbx_description
1 polymer ?
#
loop_
_entity_poly.entity_id
_entity_poly.type
_entity_poly.pdbx_seq_one_letter_code
_entity_poly.pdbx_strand_id
1 'polypeptide(L)'
;MSFTGGELINDVLQFEGIQYLKVEFEGKKVIGKRFDIKAKEIWNGEIKEISTVYESPVLNENFFFNGDTSVLPIRVIAKHANDSILKVWFRFPKLAATKEYKAIDSDRYVLISAIDETKWDTYVNTPDGKSSPAMVNEGQIKTNEAFPLLVYTLPYEMQGNLWWGNVNVCGRDIDNWGKRFGIKHYVVFEMEFKE
;
A
#
# COMPACT_ATOMS: atom_id res chain seq x y z
N MET A 1 26.79 -7.71 -22.09
CA MET A 1 25.55 -7.12 -21.55
C MET A 1 25.30 -7.80 -20.22
N SER A 2 25.52 -7.11 -19.10
CA SER A 2 25.34 -7.67 -17.76
C SER A 2 24.05 -7.13 -17.18
N PHE A 3 23.05 -7.99 -17.00
CA PHE A 3 21.89 -7.66 -16.17
C PHE A 3 22.33 -7.66 -14.72
N THR A 4 22.01 -6.60 -13.98
CA THR A 4 22.14 -6.64 -12.52
C THR A 4 21.04 -7.56 -11.96
N GLY A 5 21.30 -8.24 -10.83
CA GLY A 5 20.29 -9.14 -10.23
C GLY A 5 18.96 -8.44 -9.90
N GLY A 6 18.98 -7.13 -9.64
CA GLY A 6 17.78 -6.33 -9.38
C GLY A 6 16.91 -6.10 -10.63
N GLU A 7 17.52 -5.82 -11.78
CA GLU A 7 16.79 -5.64 -13.05
C GLU A 7 16.07 -6.92 -13.47
N LEU A 8 16.72 -8.09 -13.34
CA LEU A 8 16.07 -9.36 -13.65
C LEU A 8 14.88 -9.65 -12.73
N ILE A 9 15.01 -9.35 -11.43
CA ILE A 9 13.90 -9.50 -10.47
C ILE A 9 12.75 -8.56 -10.86
N ASN A 10 13.05 -7.34 -11.32
CA ASN A 10 12.03 -6.43 -11.83
C ASN A 10 11.25 -7.02 -12.98
N ASP A 11 11.98 -7.47 -14.00
CA ASP A 11 11.36 -7.96 -15.22
C ASP A 11 10.46 -9.16 -14.90
N VAL A 12 10.89 -10.04 -13.98
CA VAL A 12 10.05 -11.15 -13.49
C VAL A 12 8.83 -10.65 -12.72
N LEU A 13 8.97 -9.69 -11.80
CA LEU A 13 7.81 -9.16 -11.06
C LEU A 13 6.81 -8.50 -12.00
N GLN A 14 7.27 -7.69 -12.96
CA GLN A 14 6.40 -7.04 -13.95
C GLN A 14 5.74 -8.06 -14.88
N PHE A 15 6.50 -9.03 -15.37
CA PHE A 15 5.98 -10.11 -16.22
C PHE A 15 4.89 -10.91 -15.51
N GLU A 16 5.06 -11.17 -14.22
CA GLU A 16 4.08 -11.91 -13.39
C GLU A 16 2.95 -11.01 -12.83
N GLY A 17 2.90 -9.73 -13.21
CA GLY A 17 1.90 -8.77 -12.70
C GLY A 17 1.98 -8.55 -11.19
N ILE A 18 3.16 -8.75 -10.60
CA ILE A 18 3.43 -8.56 -9.17
C ILE A 18 3.86 -7.12 -8.93
N GLN A 19 3.22 -6.50 -7.94
CA GLN A 19 3.45 -5.13 -7.55
C GLN A 19 4.12 -5.12 -6.18
N TYR A 20 5.16 -4.31 -6.04
CA TYR A 20 5.93 -4.18 -4.81
C TYR A 20 5.98 -2.73 -4.35
N LEU A 21 5.59 -2.49 -3.10
CA LEU A 21 5.72 -1.21 -2.42
C LEU A 21 6.50 -1.35 -1.12
N LYS A 22 7.29 -0.34 -0.79
CA LYS A 22 7.99 -0.20 0.48
C LYS A 22 7.66 1.15 1.10
N VAL A 23 7.14 1.10 2.32
CA VAL A 23 6.88 2.26 3.18
C VAL A 23 7.83 2.18 4.36
N GLU A 24 8.40 3.31 4.76
CA GLU A 24 9.27 3.42 5.92
C GLU A 24 8.79 4.55 6.84
N PHE A 25 8.55 4.20 8.10
CA PHE A 25 8.24 5.15 9.16
C PHE A 25 9.50 5.44 9.96
N GLU A 26 10.02 6.64 9.86
CA GLU A 26 11.20 7.08 10.59
C GLU A 26 10.84 7.64 11.97
N GLY A 27 11.68 7.36 12.95
CA GLY A 27 11.64 7.98 14.26
C GLY A 27 11.49 6.98 15.40
N LYS A 28 12.13 7.29 16.53
CA LYS A 28 12.08 6.45 17.72
C LYS A 28 10.69 6.41 18.36
N LYS A 29 9.80 7.36 18.04
CA LYS A 29 8.41 7.38 18.52
C LYS A 29 7.57 6.17 18.10
N VAL A 30 8.01 5.35 17.13
CA VAL A 30 7.34 4.07 16.84
C VAL A 30 7.55 3.04 17.96
N ILE A 31 8.61 3.18 18.76
CA ILE A 31 8.87 2.28 19.89
C ILE A 31 7.88 2.53 21.02
N GLY A 32 7.43 1.45 21.64
CA GLY A 32 6.40 1.47 22.68
C GLY A 32 4.98 1.52 22.12
N LYS A 33 4.81 1.80 20.83
CA LYS A 33 3.48 1.85 20.18
C LYS A 33 3.06 0.49 19.63
N ARG A 34 1.78 0.35 19.35
CA ARG A 34 1.23 -0.67 18.46
C ARG A 34 0.79 -0.02 17.16
N PHE A 35 0.55 -0.81 16.12
CA PHE A 35 -0.17 -0.35 14.96
C PHE A 35 -1.16 -1.39 14.48
N ASP A 36 -2.27 -0.90 13.96
CA ASP A 36 -3.28 -1.73 13.32
C ASP A 36 -3.39 -1.33 11.86
N ILE A 37 -3.64 -2.33 11.01
CA ILE A 37 -4.00 -2.13 9.60
C ILE A 37 -5.40 -2.68 9.39
N LYS A 38 -6.28 -1.85 8.84
CA LYS A 38 -7.62 -2.24 8.40
C LYS A 38 -7.74 -2.08 6.89
N ALA A 39 -8.60 -2.88 6.28
CA ALA A 39 -8.95 -2.77 4.88
C ALA A 39 -10.43 -2.38 4.75
N LYS A 40 -10.72 -1.38 3.93
CA LYS A 40 -12.06 -1.04 3.46
C LYS A 40 -12.20 -1.54 2.03
N GLU A 41 -13.11 -2.49 1.81
CA GLU A 41 -13.46 -2.98 0.48
C GLU A 41 -14.63 -2.14 -0.07
N ILE A 42 -14.41 -1.45 -1.20
CA ILE A 42 -15.36 -0.50 -1.76
C ILE A 42 -15.82 -0.98 -3.13
N TRP A 43 -17.14 -1.13 -3.28
CA TRP A 43 -17.78 -1.56 -4.52
C TRP A 43 -18.79 -0.53 -4.97
N ASN A 44 -18.67 -0.09 -6.23
CA ASN A 44 -19.54 0.90 -6.85
C ASN A 44 -19.72 2.17 -5.98
N GLY A 45 -18.66 2.58 -5.29
CA GLY A 45 -18.65 3.77 -4.44
C GLY A 45 -19.28 3.59 -3.05
N GLU A 46 -19.55 2.36 -2.63
CA GLU A 46 -20.04 2.04 -1.28
C GLU A 46 -19.05 1.12 -0.55
N ILE A 47 -18.72 1.46 0.69
CA ILE A 47 -17.96 0.56 1.57
C ILE A 47 -18.83 -0.66 1.85
N LYS A 48 -18.38 -1.84 1.42
CA LYS A 48 -19.08 -3.12 1.62
C LYS A 48 -18.57 -3.85 2.85
N GLU A 49 -17.29 -3.75 3.11
CA GLU A 49 -16.65 -4.45 4.23
C GLU A 49 -15.52 -3.60 4.81
N ILE A 50 -15.38 -3.68 6.14
CA ILE A 50 -14.19 -3.21 6.85
C ILE A 50 -13.65 -4.40 7.62
N SER A 51 -12.42 -4.82 7.32
CA SER A 51 -11.79 -5.99 7.92
C SER A 51 -10.43 -5.67 8.52
N THR A 52 -10.04 -6.39 9.57
CA THR A 52 -8.70 -6.28 10.14
C THR A 52 -7.71 -7.03 9.27
N VAL A 53 -6.66 -6.33 8.82
CA VAL A 53 -5.55 -6.91 8.08
C VAL A 53 -4.50 -7.46 9.04
N TYR A 54 -4.10 -6.64 10.02
CA TYR A 54 -3.07 -6.97 10.99
C TYR A 54 -3.19 -6.08 12.23
N GLU A 55 -2.89 -6.65 13.39
CA GLU A 55 -2.74 -5.94 14.67
C GLU A 55 -1.36 -6.26 15.21
N SER A 56 -0.54 -5.24 15.42
CA SER A 56 0.85 -5.45 15.85
C SER A 56 0.93 -5.72 17.35
N PRO A 57 1.95 -6.50 17.80
CA PRO A 57 2.38 -6.41 19.19
C PRO A 57 2.93 -5.00 19.47
N VAL A 58 3.17 -4.70 20.75
CA VAL A 58 3.96 -3.50 21.12
C VAL A 58 5.33 -3.58 20.46
N LEU A 59 5.67 -2.54 19.71
CA LEU A 59 6.93 -2.42 19.01
C LEU A 59 8.05 -2.16 20.04
N ASN A 60 8.94 -3.14 20.18
CA ASN A 60 10.15 -3.05 20.98
C ASN A 60 11.35 -3.44 20.11
N GLU A 61 12.57 -3.31 20.64
CA GLU A 61 13.81 -3.64 19.91
C GLU A 61 13.81 -5.05 19.31
N ASN A 62 13.14 -6.01 19.96
CA ASN A 62 13.03 -7.39 19.48
C ASN A 62 12.09 -7.52 18.27
N PHE A 63 11.27 -6.53 17.96
CA PHE A 63 10.48 -6.53 16.73
C PHE A 63 11.35 -6.27 15.50
N PHE A 64 12.41 -5.47 15.63
CA PHE A 64 13.27 -5.04 14.53
C PHE A 64 14.38 -6.05 14.26
N PHE A 65 14.93 -6.01 13.04
CA PHE A 65 16.15 -6.75 12.72
C PHE A 65 17.35 -5.96 13.19
N ASN A 66 18.31 -6.64 13.83
CA ASN A 66 19.57 -6.06 14.31
C ASN A 66 19.42 -4.91 15.33
N GLY A 67 18.25 -4.74 15.95
CA GLY A 67 17.99 -3.69 16.94
C GLY A 67 17.92 -2.28 16.37
N ASP A 68 17.93 -2.12 15.04
CA ASP A 68 17.72 -0.82 14.42
C ASP A 68 16.25 -0.42 14.53
N THR A 69 15.99 0.47 15.48
CA THR A 69 14.67 1.01 15.82
C THR A 69 14.40 2.36 15.17
N SER A 70 15.32 2.85 14.33
CA SER A 70 15.18 4.16 13.69
C SER A 70 14.11 4.17 12.61
N VAL A 71 13.80 3.00 12.02
CA VAL A 71 12.86 2.84 10.92
C VAL A 71 11.97 1.62 11.14
N LEU A 72 10.65 1.78 11.00
CA LEU A 72 9.70 0.69 10.82
C LEU A 72 9.41 0.50 9.32
N PRO A 73 9.98 -0.54 8.68
CA PRO A 73 9.70 -0.83 7.29
C PRO A 73 8.45 -1.71 7.15
N ILE A 74 7.56 -1.32 6.24
CA ILE A 74 6.44 -2.12 5.78
C ILE A 74 6.64 -2.38 4.29
N ARG A 75 6.76 -3.64 3.90
CA ARG A 75 6.78 -4.07 2.50
C ARG A 75 5.43 -4.65 2.15
N VAL A 76 4.93 -4.32 0.98
CA VAL A 76 3.63 -4.77 0.50
C VAL A 76 3.81 -5.35 -0.88
N ILE A 77 3.41 -6.60 -1.05
CA ILE A 77 3.40 -7.29 -2.34
C ILE A 77 1.96 -7.56 -2.70
N ALA A 78 1.55 -7.14 -3.90
CA ALA A 78 0.21 -7.40 -4.39
C ALA A 78 0.26 -8.06 -5.77
N LYS A 79 -0.72 -8.92 -6.05
CA LYS A 79 -0.95 -9.46 -7.39
C LYS A 79 -2.43 -9.75 -7.60
N HIS A 80 -2.88 -9.68 -8.84
CA HIS A 80 -4.12 -10.32 -9.26
C HIS A 80 -3.83 -11.83 -9.34
N ALA A 81 -4.32 -12.61 -8.39
CA ALA A 81 -3.93 -14.02 -8.23
C ALA A 81 -4.61 -14.93 -9.26
N ASN A 82 -5.85 -14.60 -9.61
CA ASN A 82 -6.67 -15.14 -10.69
C ASN A 82 -7.79 -14.13 -10.99
N ASP A 83 -8.64 -14.44 -11.96
CA ASP A 83 -9.75 -13.60 -12.49
C ASP A 83 -10.73 -13.02 -11.43
N SER A 84 -10.66 -13.45 -10.18
CA SER A 84 -11.59 -13.05 -9.13
C SER A 84 -10.94 -12.70 -7.78
N ILE A 85 -9.60 -12.71 -7.68
CA ILE A 85 -8.90 -12.54 -6.40
C ILE A 85 -7.73 -11.57 -6.51
N LEU A 86 -7.77 -10.51 -5.70
CA LEU A 86 -6.61 -9.71 -5.36
C LEU A 86 -5.93 -10.31 -4.14
N LYS A 87 -4.64 -10.61 -4.24
CA LYS A 87 -3.84 -11.10 -3.11
C LYS A 87 -2.86 -10.02 -2.69
N VAL A 88 -2.85 -9.71 -1.40
CA VAL A 88 -1.96 -8.70 -0.81
C VAL A 88 -1.22 -9.30 0.39
N TRP A 89 0.10 -9.17 0.38
CA TRP A 89 1.00 -9.66 1.40
C TRP A 89 1.73 -8.49 2.06
N PHE A 90 1.45 -8.26 3.32
CA PHE A 90 2.13 -7.30 4.18
C PHE A 90 3.28 -8.01 4.87
N ARG A 91 4.48 -7.44 4.75
CA ARG A 91 5.69 -7.94 5.40
C ARG A 91 6.29 -6.84 6.27
N PHE A 92 6.26 -7.12 7.56
CA PHE A 92 6.94 -6.38 8.61
C PHE A 92 8.30 -7.06 8.87
N PRO A 93 9.18 -6.51 9.72
CA PRO A 93 10.47 -7.13 10.05
C PRO A 93 10.33 -8.62 10.38
N LYS A 94 9.67 -9.00 11.48
CA LYS A 94 9.59 -10.40 11.90
C LYS A 94 8.28 -11.10 11.58
N LEU A 95 7.27 -10.37 11.14
CA LEU A 95 5.93 -10.88 10.91
C LEU A 95 5.42 -10.56 9.51
N ALA A 96 4.37 -11.26 9.11
CA ALA A 96 3.70 -11.03 7.84
C ALA A 96 2.21 -11.36 7.94
N ALA A 97 1.41 -10.72 7.10
CA ALA A 97 -0.01 -11.00 6.96
C ALA A 97 -0.38 -11.09 5.48
N THR A 98 -1.17 -12.09 5.11
CA THR A 98 -1.71 -12.25 3.75
C THR A 98 -3.21 -12.05 3.79
N LYS A 99 -3.74 -11.27 2.85
CA LYS A 99 -5.17 -11.06 2.66
C LYS A 99 -5.54 -11.26 1.20
N GLU A 100 -6.74 -11.76 1.01
CA GLU A 100 -7.35 -11.97 -0.30
C GLU A 100 -8.67 -11.21 -0.34
N TYR A 101 -8.90 -10.51 -1.44
CA TYR A 101 -10.07 -9.67 -1.68
C TYR A 101 -10.72 -10.11 -2.98
N LYS A 102 -12.04 -9.96 -3.07
CA LYS A 102 -12.73 -10.23 -4.33
C LYS A 102 -12.25 -9.22 -5.37
N ALA A 103 -12.12 -9.65 -6.62
CA ALA A 103 -11.70 -8.83 -7.73
C ALA A 103 -12.76 -8.82 -8.83
N ILE A 104 -12.74 -7.75 -9.61
CA ILE A 104 -13.27 -7.77 -10.97
C ILE A 104 -12.20 -8.40 -11.85
N ASP A 105 -12.60 -9.23 -12.80
CA ASP A 105 -11.71 -9.79 -13.81
C ASP A 105 -11.06 -8.68 -14.64
N SER A 106 -9.89 -8.22 -14.20
CA SER A 106 -9.12 -7.17 -14.83
C SER A 106 -7.66 -7.25 -14.38
N ASP A 107 -6.75 -7.18 -15.35
CA ASP A 107 -5.31 -7.06 -15.16
C ASP A 107 -4.85 -5.64 -14.79
N ARG A 108 -5.78 -4.67 -14.71
CA ARG A 108 -5.46 -3.24 -14.59
C ARG A 108 -5.35 -2.71 -13.17
N TYR A 109 -5.47 -3.58 -12.16
CA TYR A 109 -5.32 -3.15 -10.77
C TYR A 109 -3.91 -2.62 -10.52
N VAL A 110 -3.81 -1.50 -9.80
CA VAL A 110 -2.53 -0.92 -9.38
C VAL A 110 -2.55 -0.61 -7.89
N LEU A 111 -1.49 -1.05 -7.22
CA LEU A 111 -1.19 -0.77 -5.82
C LEU A 111 -0.44 0.55 -5.76
N ILE A 112 -0.97 1.50 -4.99
CA ILE A 112 -0.50 2.87 -4.92
C ILE A 112 -0.37 3.31 -3.45
N SER A 113 0.70 4.04 -3.13
CA SER A 113 0.92 4.61 -1.80
C SER A 113 -0.07 5.75 -1.54
N ALA A 114 -0.71 5.78 -0.37
CA ALA A 114 -1.68 6.80 0.02
C ALA A 114 -1.16 7.82 1.05
N ILE A 115 0.13 7.76 1.35
CA ILE A 115 0.79 8.47 2.45
C ILE A 115 1.18 9.90 2.08
N ASP A 116 1.58 10.14 0.83
CA ASP A 116 2.07 11.43 0.35
C ASP A 116 1.25 11.89 -0.86
N GLU A 117 0.35 12.84 -0.61
CA GLU A 117 -0.56 13.44 -1.60
C GLU A 117 0.18 14.16 -2.73
N THR A 118 1.49 14.42 -2.59
CA THR A 118 2.32 15.15 -3.56
C THR A 118 3.19 14.24 -4.43
N LYS A 119 3.21 12.93 -4.16
CA LYS A 119 4.15 11.96 -4.77
C LYS A 119 3.47 10.66 -5.21
N TRP A 120 2.32 10.79 -5.87
CA TRP A 120 1.62 9.63 -6.43
C TRP A 120 2.28 9.02 -7.66
N ASP A 121 3.14 9.80 -8.34
CA ASP A 121 3.82 9.39 -9.58
C ASP A 121 5.03 8.47 -9.33
N THR A 122 5.43 8.25 -8.07
CA THR A 122 6.74 7.66 -7.74
C THR A 122 6.77 6.16 -7.46
N TYR A 123 5.67 5.42 -7.55
CA TYR A 123 5.65 4.05 -7.03
C TYR A 123 4.94 3.03 -7.90
N VAL A 124 5.36 2.95 -9.17
CA VAL A 124 5.13 1.77 -10.00
C VAL A 124 6.49 1.13 -10.29
N ASN A 125 6.73 -0.01 -9.63
CA ASN A 125 7.74 -1.03 -9.92
C ASN A 125 9.10 -0.57 -10.48
N THR A 126 10.10 -0.38 -9.61
CA THR A 126 11.49 -0.68 -9.95
C THR A 126 12.23 -1.44 -8.81
N PRO A 127 12.35 -2.77 -8.91
CA PRO A 127 13.30 -3.65 -8.21
C PRO A 127 14.78 -3.44 -8.57
N ASP A 128 15.12 -2.39 -9.33
CA ASP A 128 16.50 -1.92 -9.49
C ASP A 128 17.07 -1.29 -8.21
N GLY A 129 16.26 -1.18 -7.14
CA GLY A 129 16.69 -0.61 -5.86
C GLY A 129 16.80 0.92 -5.88
N LYS A 130 16.22 1.61 -6.87
CA LYS A 130 16.27 3.08 -6.98
C LYS A 130 14.95 3.79 -6.67
N SER A 131 13.84 3.07 -6.48
CA SER A 131 12.62 3.66 -5.92
C SER A 131 12.83 3.89 -4.42
N SER A 132 13.09 5.15 -4.04
CA SER A 132 13.21 5.55 -2.63
C SER A 132 11.91 5.22 -1.91
N PRO A 133 11.88 4.48 -0.78
CA PRO A 133 10.65 4.14 -0.07
C PRO A 133 9.75 5.37 0.18
N ALA A 134 8.45 5.15 0.28
CA ALA A 134 7.56 6.19 0.77
C ALA A 134 7.93 6.47 2.24
N MET A 135 8.47 7.66 2.51
CA MET A 135 8.99 8.04 3.82
C MET A 135 7.94 8.77 4.63
N VAL A 136 7.68 8.31 5.84
CA VAL A 136 6.89 9.02 6.86
C VAL A 136 7.82 9.48 7.96
N ASN A 137 7.97 10.79 8.11
CA ASN A 137 8.78 11.34 9.16
C ASN A 137 8.04 11.28 10.50
N GLU A 138 8.80 11.25 11.60
CA GLU A 138 8.27 11.18 12.96
C GLU A 138 7.24 12.27 13.29
N GLY A 139 7.37 13.47 12.70
CA GLY A 139 6.42 14.58 12.87
C GLY A 139 5.06 14.37 12.21
N GLN A 140 4.95 13.42 11.28
CA GLN A 140 3.73 13.08 10.55
C GLN A 140 2.97 11.91 11.21
N ILE A 141 3.62 11.21 12.14
CA ILE A 141 3.01 10.08 12.86
C ILE A 141 2.08 10.61 13.95
N LYS A 142 0.78 10.49 13.73
CA LYS A 142 -0.25 10.80 14.72
C LYS A 142 -0.74 9.52 15.38
N THR A 143 -0.85 9.53 16.71
CA THR A 143 -1.34 8.37 17.47
C THR A 143 -2.85 8.45 17.65
N ASN A 144 -3.54 7.31 17.57
CA ASN A 144 -4.98 7.13 17.63
C ASN A 144 -5.74 7.89 16.51
N GLU A 145 -5.06 8.17 15.39
CA GLU A 145 -5.64 8.75 14.19
C GLU A 145 -5.29 7.83 13.01
N ALA A 146 -6.31 7.17 12.45
CA ALA A 146 -6.14 6.34 11.27
C ALA A 146 -5.86 7.21 10.04
N PHE A 147 -4.95 6.77 9.18
CA PHE A 147 -4.63 7.41 7.92
C PHE A 147 -4.57 6.38 6.79
N PRO A 148 -4.88 6.78 5.54
CA PRO A 148 -4.75 5.89 4.40
C PRO A 148 -3.27 5.59 4.14
N LEU A 149 -2.91 4.31 4.19
CA LEU A 149 -1.55 3.81 3.95
C LEU A 149 -1.34 3.55 2.45
N LEU A 150 -2.27 2.84 1.83
CA LEU A 150 -2.19 2.46 0.41
C LEU A 150 -3.57 2.12 -0.13
N VAL A 151 -3.71 2.15 -1.45
CA VAL A 151 -4.93 1.77 -2.16
C VAL A 151 -4.57 0.73 -3.22
N TYR A 152 -5.40 -0.29 -3.41
CA TYR A 152 -5.33 -1.19 -4.55
C TYR A 152 -6.56 -0.96 -5.43
N THR A 153 -6.37 -0.32 -6.60
CA THR A 153 -7.48 0.25 -7.38
C THR A 153 -7.39 -0.06 -8.87
N LEU A 154 -8.54 -0.05 -9.54
CA LEU A 154 -8.63 0.08 -10.99
C LEU A 154 -8.38 1.52 -11.44
N PRO A 155 -7.99 1.75 -12.72
CA PRO A 155 -7.95 3.08 -13.28
C PRO A 155 -9.35 3.68 -13.39
N TYR A 156 -9.39 5.01 -13.48
CA TYR A 156 -10.57 5.73 -13.96
C TYR A 156 -10.32 6.33 -15.34
N GLU A 157 -11.40 6.58 -16.07
CA GLU A 157 -11.33 7.24 -17.37
C GLU A 157 -11.60 8.73 -17.23
N MET A 158 -10.74 9.56 -17.82
CA MET A 158 -10.91 11.00 -17.89
C MET A 158 -10.41 11.51 -19.24
N GLN A 159 -11.31 12.18 -19.98
CA GLN A 159 -11.04 12.71 -21.33
C GLN A 159 -10.51 11.63 -22.30
N GLY A 160 -11.06 10.41 -22.23
CA GLY A 160 -10.65 9.28 -23.08
C GLY A 160 -9.31 8.64 -22.70
N ASN A 161 -8.66 9.09 -21.63
CA ASN A 161 -7.43 8.52 -21.11
C ASN A 161 -7.70 7.77 -19.80
N LEU A 162 -6.97 6.67 -19.58
CA LEU A 162 -6.98 5.94 -18.32
C LEU A 162 -5.97 6.56 -17.36
N TRP A 163 -6.39 6.73 -16.11
CA TRP A 163 -5.59 7.31 -15.05
C TRP A 163 -5.60 6.39 -13.84
N TRP A 164 -4.41 5.96 -13.42
CA TRP A 164 -4.19 5.12 -12.24
C TRP A 164 -3.80 5.92 -11.00
N GLY A 165 -3.42 7.18 -11.21
CA GLY A 165 -2.88 8.04 -10.18
C GLY A 165 -2.61 9.44 -10.73
N ASN A 166 -3.60 10.31 -10.66
CA ASN A 166 -3.38 11.77 -10.65
C ASN A 166 -4.48 12.41 -9.80
N VAL A 167 -4.44 12.08 -8.50
CA VAL A 167 -5.35 12.64 -7.48
C VAL A 167 -4.95 14.07 -7.09
N ASN A 168 -3.93 14.64 -7.75
CA ASN A 168 -3.51 16.04 -7.62
C ASN A 168 -4.66 17.06 -7.73
N VAL A 169 -5.78 16.70 -8.37
CA VAL A 169 -6.95 17.60 -8.56
C VAL A 169 -8.17 17.24 -7.68
N CYS A 170 -8.21 16.05 -7.06
CA CYS A 170 -9.43 15.53 -6.42
C CYS A 170 -9.24 15.00 -4.99
N GLY A 171 -8.12 15.39 -4.38
CA GLY A 171 -7.67 14.99 -3.06
C GLY A 171 -8.76 14.82 -2.00
N ARG A 172 -8.48 13.84 -1.13
CA ARG A 172 -8.94 13.69 0.25
C ARG A 172 -10.21 12.88 0.52
N ASP A 173 -10.91 12.38 -0.49
CA ASP A 173 -12.13 11.60 -0.28
C ASP A 173 -12.07 10.23 -0.95
N ILE A 174 -11.05 9.44 -0.55
CA ILE A 174 -10.78 8.09 -1.08
C ILE A 174 -12.02 7.20 -0.96
N ASP A 175 -12.79 7.35 0.11
CA ASP A 175 -14.02 6.59 0.34
C ASP A 175 -15.12 6.86 -0.71
N ASN A 176 -15.02 7.95 -1.48
CA ASN A 176 -16.00 8.30 -2.53
C ASN A 176 -15.42 8.28 -3.96
N TRP A 177 -14.21 7.79 -4.18
CA TRP A 177 -13.64 7.65 -5.54
C TRP A 177 -14.54 6.84 -6.48
N GLY A 178 -15.16 5.76 -5.99
CA GLY A 178 -16.08 4.97 -6.81
C GLY A 178 -17.27 5.78 -7.35
N LYS A 179 -17.82 6.69 -6.53
CA LYS A 179 -18.91 7.58 -6.95
C LYS A 179 -18.43 8.69 -7.89
N ARG A 180 -17.26 9.26 -7.61
CA ARG A 180 -16.72 10.41 -8.36
C ARG A 180 -16.19 10.02 -9.73
N PHE A 181 -15.57 8.85 -9.83
CA PHE A 181 -14.81 8.45 -11.01
C PHE A 181 -15.35 7.18 -11.69
N GLY A 182 -16.43 6.60 -11.16
CA GLY A 182 -16.99 5.35 -11.70
C GLY A 182 -16.09 4.13 -11.47
N ILE A 183 -15.17 4.18 -10.50
CA ILE A 183 -14.31 3.05 -10.15
C ILE A 183 -15.19 1.98 -9.48
N LYS A 184 -15.31 0.82 -10.16
CA LYS A 184 -16.20 -0.25 -9.73
C LYS A 184 -15.74 -0.95 -8.46
N HIS A 185 -14.43 -1.10 -8.27
CA HIS A 185 -13.86 -1.80 -7.13
C HIS A 185 -12.46 -1.28 -6.78
N TYR A 186 -12.21 -1.10 -5.48
CA TYR A 186 -10.89 -0.82 -4.91
C TYR A 186 -10.86 -1.16 -3.42
N VAL A 187 -9.65 -1.39 -2.91
CA VAL A 187 -9.39 -1.68 -1.49
C VAL A 187 -8.51 -0.59 -0.90
N VAL A 188 -8.98 0.05 0.16
CA VAL A 188 -8.23 1.07 0.91
C VAL A 188 -7.67 0.43 2.16
N PHE A 189 -6.37 0.56 2.39
CA PHE A 189 -5.72 0.07 3.58
C PHE A 189 -5.36 1.25 4.46
N GLU A 190 -5.94 1.29 5.65
CA GLU A 190 -5.70 2.34 6.64
C GLU A 190 -4.82 1.79 7.76
N MET A 191 -3.91 2.64 8.23
CA MET A 191 -3.04 2.33 9.35
C MET A 191 -3.30 3.31 10.49
N GLU A 192 -3.24 2.81 11.72
CA GLU A 192 -3.36 3.60 12.93
C GLU A 192 -2.25 3.20 13.89
N PHE A 193 -1.48 4.16 14.40
CA PHE A 193 -0.59 3.92 15.54
C PHE A 193 -1.37 4.07 16.83
N LYS A 194 -1.16 3.17 17.80
CA LYS A 194 -1.80 3.15 19.11
C LYS A 194 -0.76 3.15 20.22
N GLU A 195 -1.17 3.54 21.42
CA GLU A 195 -0.37 3.38 22.65
C GLU A 195 -0.21 1.91 23.04
#